data_AF-J8B9Z2-F1
#
_entry.id   AF-J8B9Z2-F1
#
_cell.length_a   1.000
_cell.length_b   1.000
_cell.length_c   1.000
_cell.angle_alpha   90.00
_cell.angle_beta   90.00
_cell.angle_gamma   90.00
#
_symmetry.space_group_name_H-M   'P 1'
#
loop_
_entity.id
_entity.type
_entity.pdbx_description
1 polymer ?
#
loop_
_entity_poly.entity_id
_entity_poly.type
_entity_poly.pdbx_seq_one_letter_code
_entity_poly.pdbx_strand_id
1 'polypeptide(L)'
;MVDIFSRFLEVTNNILWSYILIAMLIGFGLYFSFKLKFVQITHFGDMVSLISKGFNRKEKKKDSISPFQAFCLSAAARIGIGNLAGVALAISMGGPGAIFWMWFIAILGAATSFVECTLAQIYKVKDGRGFRGGPAYYMEKGLNKRWMGIWFSLLITVAYGLIFNSVQANTVTIAFENAFGLERTIVGALLALLVAVIIFGGIKSISRITEMIVPPMAIVYIGVAIFVVIKNFNMLPSIFLEIFNGAFGLDQAIAGGIGAAIKFGIQRGLFATEAGMGSSPNAAATSDVSHPVKQGLVQALGVFVDTFLVCTSTAFIVLCSGLYKGSNLEGIELTQQALSSQIGPWASTFLAIIIFLFAFSSLLGNYYYGETNIAFIKESKTWLLIYRVAVVGMVFFGSIAALQTVWSLADFFMGLMVFTNLIAISFLSKFAYAALVDYIKQKKQGKDPVFLASSIPGLKNTECWDGQDVEEKKQAV
;
A
#
# COMPACT_ATOMS: atom_id res chain seq x y z
N MET A 1 32.59 -9.61 2.86
CA MET A 1 31.58 -9.34 1.81
C MET A 1 30.23 -8.93 2.41
N VAL A 2 29.70 -9.66 3.39
CA VAL A 2 28.42 -9.30 4.08
C VAL A 2 28.47 -7.91 4.72
N ASP A 3 29.58 -7.55 5.40
CA ASP A 3 29.72 -6.23 6.04
C ASP A 3 29.84 -5.05 5.08
N ILE A 4 30.35 -5.28 3.87
CA ILE A 4 30.45 -4.23 2.85
C ILE A 4 29.06 -3.96 2.25
N PHE A 5 28.30 -5.03 2.01
CA PHE A 5 26.94 -4.93 1.47
C PHE A 5 25.97 -4.29 2.48
N SER A 6 26.03 -4.70 3.75
CA SER A 6 25.21 -4.09 4.80
C SER A 6 25.54 -2.60 4.98
N ARG A 7 26.82 -2.24 5.03
CA ARG A 7 27.26 -0.84 5.14
C ARG A 7 26.87 0.00 3.93
N PHE A 8 26.93 -0.57 2.72
CA PHE A 8 26.47 0.10 1.50
C PHE A 8 24.97 0.41 1.55
N LEU A 9 24.14 -0.58 1.94
CA LEU A 9 22.70 -0.41 2.10
C LEU A 9 22.39 0.66 3.15
N GLU A 10 23.08 0.63 4.29
CA GLU A 10 22.86 1.59 5.37
C GLU A 10 23.17 3.03 4.94
N VAL A 11 24.33 3.27 4.30
CA VAL A 11 24.71 4.59 3.81
C VAL A 11 23.73 5.10 2.77
N THR A 12 23.33 4.24 1.82
CA THR A 12 22.44 4.63 0.74
C THR A 12 21.02 4.88 1.24
N ASN A 13 20.52 4.03 2.13
CA ASN A 13 19.23 4.25 2.79
C ASN A 13 19.24 5.53 3.61
N ASN A 14 20.32 5.83 4.33
CA ASN A 14 20.44 7.08 5.06
C ASN A 14 20.36 8.30 4.13
N ILE A 15 21.05 8.30 2.99
CA ILE A 15 20.97 9.41 2.03
C ILE A 15 19.57 9.53 1.41
N LEU A 16 19.02 8.40 0.95
CA LEU A 16 17.71 8.34 0.29
C LEU A 16 16.60 8.82 1.24
N TRP A 17 16.54 8.25 2.44
CA TRP A 17 15.43 8.44 3.38
C TRP A 17 15.60 9.63 4.31
N SER A 18 16.80 10.19 4.48
CA SER A 18 16.97 11.37 5.34
C SER A 18 16.73 12.68 4.60
N TYR A 19 16.87 12.71 3.27
CA TYR A 19 16.79 13.97 2.51
C TYR A 19 15.97 13.85 1.22
N ILE A 20 16.37 12.95 0.31
CA ILE A 20 15.86 12.96 -1.07
C ILE A 20 14.38 12.56 -1.13
N LEU A 21 14.04 11.39 -0.59
CA LEU A 21 12.69 10.84 -0.68
C LEU A 21 11.69 11.63 0.15
N ILE A 22 12.09 12.11 1.33
CA ILE A 22 11.26 13.00 2.15
C ILE A 22 10.90 14.26 1.35
N ALA A 23 11.90 14.93 0.78
CA ALA A 23 11.69 16.15 0.00
C ALA A 23 10.81 15.88 -1.24
N MET A 24 11.03 14.77 -1.94
CA MET A 24 10.22 14.39 -3.09
C MET A 24 8.77 14.09 -2.71
N LEU A 25 8.53 13.29 -1.66
CA LEU A 25 7.18 12.90 -1.25
C LEU A 25 6.37 14.11 -0.78
N ILE A 26 6.97 14.97 0.06
CA ILE A 26 6.32 16.21 0.50
C ILE A 26 6.13 17.15 -0.69
N GLY A 27 7.18 17.38 -1.49
CA GLY A 27 7.15 18.32 -2.61
C GLY A 27 6.13 17.94 -3.69
N PHE A 28 6.17 16.70 -4.18
CA PHE A 28 5.19 16.20 -5.16
C PHE A 28 3.79 16.05 -4.56
N GLY A 29 3.68 15.58 -3.31
CA GLY A 29 2.41 15.47 -2.62
C GLY A 29 1.71 16.82 -2.46
N LEU A 30 2.44 17.87 -2.08
CA LEU A 30 1.94 19.25 -2.06
C LEU A 30 1.61 19.74 -3.46
N TYR A 31 2.49 19.55 -4.44
CA TYR A 31 2.26 19.94 -5.83
C TYR A 31 0.96 19.35 -6.38
N PHE A 32 0.74 18.04 -6.24
CA PHE A 32 -0.49 17.37 -6.68
C PHE A 32 -1.70 17.84 -5.87
N SER A 33 -1.56 18.01 -4.56
CA SER A 33 -2.63 18.54 -3.71
C SER A 33 -3.10 19.91 -4.18
N PHE A 34 -2.19 20.86 -4.37
CA PHE A 34 -2.56 22.21 -4.85
C PHE A 34 -3.10 22.17 -6.28
N LYS A 35 -2.46 21.43 -7.19
CA LYS A 35 -2.88 21.37 -8.60
C LYS A 35 -4.26 20.76 -8.77
N LEU A 36 -4.60 19.77 -7.94
CA LEU A 36 -5.90 19.09 -7.92
C LEU A 36 -6.93 19.76 -7.00
N LYS A 37 -6.61 20.93 -6.44
CA LYS A 37 -7.46 21.66 -5.48
C LYS A 37 -7.89 20.79 -4.29
N PHE A 38 -6.91 20.11 -3.70
CA PHE A 38 -7.05 19.19 -2.57
C PHE A 38 -8.14 18.14 -2.82
N VAL A 39 -8.06 17.41 -3.94
CA VAL A 39 -9.03 16.37 -4.33
C VAL A 39 -9.28 15.36 -3.21
N GLN A 40 -8.25 15.05 -2.42
CA GLN A 40 -8.31 14.12 -1.30
C GLN A 40 -9.22 14.59 -0.16
N ILE A 41 -9.46 15.90 -0.05
CA ILE A 41 -10.37 16.50 0.93
C ILE A 41 -11.69 16.86 0.25
N THR A 42 -11.64 17.58 -0.87
CA THR A 42 -12.83 18.13 -1.54
C THR A 42 -13.75 17.07 -2.14
N HIS A 43 -13.22 15.88 -2.48
CA HIS A 43 -13.99 14.78 -3.06
C HIS A 43 -14.06 13.56 -2.15
N PHE A 44 -13.82 13.71 -0.84
CA PHE A 44 -13.91 12.61 0.12
C PHE A 44 -15.30 11.95 0.13
N GLY A 45 -16.38 12.73 -0.01
CA GLY A 45 -17.74 12.18 -0.14
C GLY A 45 -17.91 11.26 -1.36
N ASP A 46 -17.25 11.58 -2.48
CA ASP A 46 -17.29 10.75 -3.69
C ASP A 46 -16.53 9.45 -3.51
N MET A 47 -15.38 9.52 -2.82
CA MET A 47 -14.58 8.36 -2.48
C MET A 47 -15.43 7.31 -1.74
N VAL A 48 -16.13 7.73 -0.68
CA VAL A 48 -16.98 6.86 0.13
C VAL A 48 -18.18 6.35 -0.67
N SER A 49 -18.84 7.24 -1.43
CA SER A 49 -19.99 6.87 -2.27
C SER A 49 -19.64 5.82 -3.32
N LEU A 50 -18.47 5.93 -3.97
CA LEU A 50 -18.03 5.00 -5.01
C LEU A 50 -17.74 3.60 -4.45
N ILE A 51 -17.13 3.50 -3.27
CA ILE A 51 -16.94 2.21 -2.60
C ILE A 51 -18.29 1.60 -2.22
N SER A 52 -19.19 2.38 -1.61
CA SER A 52 -20.54 1.91 -1.22
C SER A 52 -21.35 1.40 -2.42
N LYS A 53 -21.31 2.10 -3.56
CA LYS A 53 -21.94 1.64 -4.82
C LYS A 53 -21.30 0.35 -5.35
N GLY A 54 -19.99 0.18 -5.15
CA GLY A 54 -19.25 -1.04 -5.49
C GLY A 54 -19.76 -2.28 -4.76
N PHE A 55 -20.18 -2.16 -3.50
CA PHE A 55 -20.82 -3.24 -2.74
C PHE A 55 -22.18 -3.66 -3.33
N ASN A 56 -22.92 -2.72 -3.93
CA ASN A 56 -24.31 -2.92 -4.36
C ASN A 56 -24.47 -3.33 -5.83
N ARG A 57 -23.39 -3.33 -6.64
CA ARG A 57 -23.49 -3.62 -8.07
C ARG A 57 -23.63 -5.14 -8.30
N LYS A 58 -24.85 -5.57 -8.66
CA LYS A 58 -25.18 -6.97 -9.00
C LYS A 58 -24.70 -7.41 -10.40
N GLU A 59 -24.23 -6.49 -11.24
CA GLU A 59 -23.85 -6.79 -12.62
C GLU A 59 -22.39 -7.25 -12.73
N LYS A 60 -22.22 -8.58 -12.74
CA LYS A 60 -20.97 -9.22 -13.16
C LYS A 60 -20.97 -9.33 -14.68
N LYS A 61 -20.22 -8.49 -15.40
CA LYS A 61 -19.58 -8.99 -16.63
C LYS A 61 -18.71 -10.16 -16.17
N LYS A 62 -18.97 -11.36 -16.68
CA LYS A 62 -18.55 -12.66 -16.11
C LYS A 62 -17.03 -12.83 -15.92
N ASP A 63 -16.22 -11.88 -16.39
CA ASP A 63 -14.76 -11.94 -16.41
C ASP A 63 -14.01 -10.65 -16.03
N SER A 64 -14.68 -9.54 -15.66
CA SER A 64 -14.00 -8.29 -15.26
C SER A 64 -13.93 -8.10 -13.74
N ILE A 65 -12.83 -7.50 -13.25
CA ILE A 65 -12.61 -7.21 -11.83
C ILE A 65 -13.39 -5.93 -11.45
N SER A 66 -14.17 -6.00 -10.38
CA SER A 66 -14.96 -4.85 -9.91
C SER A 66 -14.06 -3.78 -9.25
N PRO A 67 -14.51 -2.51 -9.17
CA PRO A 67 -13.77 -1.47 -8.43
C PRO A 67 -13.50 -1.83 -6.98
N PHE A 68 -14.44 -2.51 -6.32
CA PHE A 68 -14.29 -2.98 -4.95
C PHE A 68 -13.29 -4.13 -4.84
N GLN A 69 -13.31 -5.09 -5.77
CA GLN A 69 -12.30 -6.15 -5.83
C GLN A 69 -10.90 -5.60 -6.06
N ALA A 70 -10.76 -4.60 -6.94
CA ALA A 70 -9.50 -3.91 -7.16
C ALA A 70 -9.05 -3.10 -5.92
N PHE A 71 -10.00 -2.54 -5.15
CA PHE A 71 -9.72 -1.93 -3.84
C PHE A 71 -9.26 -2.97 -2.82
N CYS A 72 -9.93 -4.12 -2.70
CA CYS A 72 -9.50 -5.20 -1.82
C CYS A 72 -8.13 -5.74 -2.23
N LEU A 73 -7.86 -5.88 -3.53
CA LEU A 73 -6.57 -6.31 -4.05
C LEU A 73 -5.45 -5.34 -3.69
N SER A 74 -5.68 -4.03 -3.83
CA SER A 74 -4.70 -3.04 -3.40
C SER A 74 -4.57 -2.95 -1.89
N ALA A 75 -5.69 -3.04 -1.16
CA ALA A 75 -5.73 -3.07 0.29
C ALA A 75 -5.03 -4.30 0.86
N ALA A 76 -5.09 -5.48 0.22
CA ALA A 76 -4.31 -6.64 0.66
C ALA A 76 -2.81 -6.38 0.64
N ALA A 77 -2.29 -5.81 -0.45
CA ALA A 77 -0.86 -5.50 -0.55
C ALA A 77 -0.44 -4.43 0.48
N ARG A 78 -1.26 -3.37 0.59
CA ARG A 78 -1.00 -2.19 1.41
C ARG A 78 -1.21 -2.43 2.91
N ILE A 79 -2.39 -2.95 3.27
CA ILE A 79 -2.79 -3.28 4.65
C ILE A 79 -2.15 -4.61 5.02
N GLY A 80 -0.95 -4.52 5.57
CA GLY A 80 -0.13 -5.67 5.92
C GLY A 80 0.65 -5.46 7.20
N ILE A 81 1.76 -6.18 7.34
CA ILE A 81 2.64 -6.06 8.50
C ILE A 81 3.22 -4.65 8.68
N GLY A 82 3.32 -3.86 7.62
CA GLY A 82 3.73 -2.45 7.69
C GLY A 82 2.88 -1.63 8.66
N ASN A 83 1.58 -1.88 8.71
CA ASN A 83 0.65 -1.17 9.58
C ASN A 83 0.75 -1.60 11.05
N LEU A 84 1.32 -2.78 11.31
CA LEU A 84 1.50 -3.32 12.66
C LEU A 84 2.94 -3.08 13.11
N ALA A 85 3.89 -3.83 12.54
CA ALA A 85 5.30 -3.76 12.89
C ALA A 85 5.95 -2.42 12.47
N GLY A 86 5.57 -1.87 11.31
CA GLY A 86 6.14 -0.59 10.84
C GLY A 86 5.71 0.60 11.70
N VAL A 87 4.46 0.63 12.16
CA VAL A 87 3.97 1.63 13.13
C VAL A 87 4.66 1.48 14.48
N ALA A 88 4.76 0.25 14.98
CA ALA A 88 5.45 -0.02 16.23
C ALA A 88 6.93 0.41 16.18
N LEU A 89 7.61 0.12 15.07
CA LEU A 89 8.98 0.57 14.82
C LEU A 89 9.08 2.10 14.70
N ALA A 90 8.09 2.75 14.10
CA ALA A 90 8.06 4.21 14.04
C ALA A 90 7.94 4.85 15.42
N ILE A 91 7.13 4.25 16.32
CA ILE A 91 6.97 4.73 17.69
C ILE A 91 8.21 4.42 18.53
N SER A 92 8.79 3.22 18.43
CA SER A 92 9.96 2.84 19.24
C SER A 92 11.20 3.65 18.85
N MET A 93 11.42 3.87 17.56
CA MET A 93 12.63 4.55 17.05
C MET A 93 12.45 6.07 16.89
N GLY A 94 11.26 6.52 16.52
CA GLY A 94 10.94 7.93 16.24
C GLY A 94 10.13 8.62 17.34
N GLY A 95 9.65 7.88 18.34
CA GLY A 95 8.73 8.37 19.35
C GLY A 95 7.30 8.57 18.85
N PRO A 96 6.36 8.98 19.73
CA PRO A 96 4.96 9.22 19.38
C PRO A 96 4.77 10.26 18.26
N GLY A 97 5.70 11.21 18.13
CA GLY A 97 5.68 12.23 17.08
C GLY A 97 5.73 11.68 15.65
N ALA A 98 6.25 10.46 15.45
CA ALA A 98 6.26 9.81 14.16
C ALA A 98 4.84 9.62 13.59
N ILE A 99 3.83 9.42 14.45
CA ILE A 99 2.43 9.20 14.04
C ILE A 99 1.83 10.42 13.36
N PHE A 100 2.16 11.64 13.81
CA PHE A 100 1.75 12.86 13.14
C PHE A 100 2.29 12.90 11.70
N TRP A 101 3.56 12.57 11.52
CA TRP A 101 4.20 12.56 10.21
C TRP A 101 3.67 11.44 9.30
N MET A 102 3.25 10.30 9.87
CA MET A 102 2.49 9.28 9.14
C MET A 102 1.14 9.82 8.64
N TRP A 103 0.38 10.52 9.47
CA TRP A 103 -0.89 11.14 9.04
C TRP A 103 -0.67 12.22 7.98
N PHE A 104 0.33 13.08 8.18
CA PHE A 104 0.66 14.15 7.24
C PHE A 104 1.02 13.58 5.86
N ILE A 105 1.91 12.57 5.82
CA ILE A 105 2.30 11.95 4.55
C ILE A 105 1.15 11.16 3.92
N ALA A 106 0.23 10.59 4.69
CA ALA A 106 -0.96 9.92 4.15
C ALA A 106 -1.92 10.91 3.46
N ILE A 107 -2.12 12.11 4.02
CA ILE A 107 -2.93 13.15 3.38
C ILE A 107 -2.33 13.58 2.04
N LEU A 108 -1.01 13.83 2.00
CA LEU A 108 -0.31 14.19 0.76
C LEU A 108 -0.23 13.00 -0.22
N GLY A 109 -0.05 11.81 0.32
CA GLY A 109 -0.01 10.55 -0.39
C GLY A 109 -1.34 10.23 -1.08
N ALA A 110 -2.49 10.55 -0.47
CA ALA A 110 -3.80 10.34 -1.09
C ALA A 110 -3.95 11.11 -2.41
N ALA A 111 -3.41 12.34 -2.51
CA ALA A 111 -3.36 13.09 -3.77
C ALA A 111 -2.44 12.43 -4.81
N THR A 112 -1.28 11.94 -4.36
CA THR A 112 -0.33 11.22 -5.22
C THR A 112 -0.94 9.93 -5.74
N SER A 113 -1.56 9.13 -4.87
CA SER A 113 -2.25 7.88 -5.18
C SER A 113 -3.38 8.09 -6.18
N PHE A 114 -4.15 9.18 -6.03
CA PHE A 114 -5.15 9.58 -7.01
C PHE A 114 -4.55 9.76 -8.42
N VAL A 115 -3.42 10.47 -8.53
CA VAL A 115 -2.75 10.72 -9.82
C VAL A 115 -2.28 9.41 -10.45
N GLU A 116 -1.50 8.61 -9.73
CA GLU A 116 -0.92 7.37 -10.28
C GLU A 116 -2.00 6.34 -10.67
N CYS A 117 -3.08 6.22 -9.88
CA CYS A 117 -4.16 5.28 -10.17
C CYS A 117 -5.07 5.77 -11.31
N THR A 118 -5.28 7.09 -11.42
CA THR A 118 -5.99 7.67 -12.57
C THR A 118 -5.19 7.46 -13.86
N LEU A 119 -3.87 7.68 -13.83
CA LEU A 119 -2.99 7.42 -14.98
C LEU A 119 -2.96 5.95 -15.35
N ALA A 120 -2.89 5.04 -14.37
CA ALA A 120 -2.93 3.61 -14.66
C ALA A 120 -4.25 3.16 -15.29
N GLN A 121 -5.39 3.78 -14.93
CA GLN A 121 -6.64 3.55 -15.65
C GLN A 121 -6.63 4.13 -17.06
N ILE A 122 -6.08 5.33 -17.27
CA ILE A 122 -6.00 5.95 -18.60
C ILE A 122 -5.17 5.08 -19.56
N TYR A 123 -4.03 4.54 -19.10
CA TYR A 123 -3.08 3.80 -19.93
C TYR A 123 -3.17 2.27 -19.77
N LYS A 124 -4.28 1.75 -19.20
CA LYS A 124 -4.50 0.29 -19.11
C LYS A 124 -4.65 -0.34 -20.48
N VAL A 125 -4.40 -1.64 -20.55
CA VAL A 125 -4.47 -2.48 -21.74
C VAL A 125 -5.46 -3.62 -21.56
N LYS A 126 -6.02 -4.11 -22.66
CA LYS A 126 -6.86 -5.31 -22.66
C LYS A 126 -5.95 -6.54 -22.47
N ASP A 127 -6.30 -7.40 -21.52
CA ASP A 127 -5.61 -8.65 -21.22
C ASP A 127 -6.60 -9.80 -21.22
N GLY A 128 -6.74 -10.47 -22.36
CA GLY A 128 -7.78 -11.47 -22.58
C GLY A 128 -9.18 -10.87 -22.36
N ARG A 129 -9.86 -11.31 -21.29
CA ARG A 129 -11.19 -10.81 -20.89
C ARG A 129 -11.15 -9.75 -19.77
N GLY A 130 -9.97 -9.38 -19.30
CA GLY A 130 -9.75 -8.40 -18.24
C GLY A 130 -8.84 -7.26 -18.69
N PHE A 131 -8.27 -6.55 -17.71
CA PHE A 131 -7.36 -5.42 -17.94
C PHE A 131 -6.08 -5.56 -17.13
N ARG A 132 -4.99 -5.04 -17.67
CA ARG A 132 -3.71 -4.84 -16.97
C ARG A 132 -3.24 -3.41 -17.14
N GLY A 133 -2.39 -2.96 -16.24
CA GLY A 133 -1.81 -1.62 -16.30
C GLY A 133 -0.89 -1.38 -15.11
N GLY A 134 -0.68 -0.11 -14.78
CA GLY A 134 0.26 0.31 -13.73
C GLY A 134 1.39 1.16 -14.30
N PRO A 135 2.45 1.41 -13.52
CA PRO A 135 3.46 2.39 -13.92
C PRO A 135 4.25 2.04 -15.15
N ALA A 136 4.56 0.75 -15.34
CA ALA A 136 5.26 0.31 -16.53
C ALA A 136 4.53 0.74 -17.83
N TYR A 137 3.20 0.65 -17.82
CA TYR A 137 2.35 0.97 -18.96
C TYR A 137 2.22 2.47 -19.21
N TYR A 138 2.03 3.30 -18.18
CA TYR A 138 2.00 4.75 -18.42
C TYR A 138 3.38 5.35 -18.68
N MET A 139 4.46 4.71 -18.21
CA MET A 139 5.84 5.09 -18.58
C MET A 139 6.12 4.76 -20.05
N GLU A 140 5.68 3.59 -20.52
CA GLU A 140 5.80 3.24 -21.94
C GLU A 140 4.88 4.12 -22.81
N LYS A 141 3.58 4.17 -22.52
CA LYS A 141 2.59 4.77 -23.42
C LYS A 141 2.47 6.27 -23.29
N GLY A 142 2.54 6.77 -22.06
CA GLY A 142 2.39 8.20 -21.75
C GLY A 142 3.67 8.99 -21.97
N LEU A 143 4.83 8.43 -21.61
CA LEU A 143 6.13 9.09 -21.78
C LEU A 143 6.91 8.63 -23.01
N ASN A 144 6.43 7.60 -23.72
CA ASN A 144 7.16 6.96 -24.81
C ASN A 144 8.53 6.41 -24.37
N LYS A 145 8.64 5.92 -23.13
CA LYS A 145 9.89 5.43 -22.51
C LYS A 145 9.75 4.00 -22.02
N ARG A 146 9.71 3.03 -22.95
CA ARG A 146 9.65 1.59 -22.62
C ARG A 146 10.76 1.16 -21.65
N TRP A 147 11.96 1.75 -21.75
CA TRP A 147 13.07 1.45 -20.84
C TRP A 147 12.75 1.79 -19.37
N MET A 148 12.02 2.89 -19.09
CA MET A 148 11.58 3.21 -17.73
C MET A 148 10.57 2.19 -17.24
N GLY A 149 9.68 1.73 -18.13
CA GLY A 149 8.71 0.68 -17.79
C GLY A 149 9.39 -0.66 -17.46
N ILE A 150 10.42 -1.05 -18.21
CA ILE A 150 11.22 -2.25 -17.93
C ILE A 150 11.97 -2.10 -16.60
N TRP A 151 12.61 -0.95 -16.38
CA TRP A 151 13.30 -0.65 -15.12
C TRP A 151 12.37 -0.74 -13.92
N PHE A 152 11.21 -0.07 -13.99
CA PHE A 152 10.21 -0.13 -12.92
C PHE A 152 9.67 -1.56 -12.72
N SER A 153 9.44 -2.30 -13.81
CA SER A 153 8.96 -3.69 -13.75
C SER A 153 9.94 -4.61 -13.02
N LEU A 154 11.25 -4.42 -13.22
CA LEU A 154 12.28 -5.15 -12.49
C LEU A 154 12.27 -4.78 -11.00
N LEU A 155 12.21 -3.48 -10.69
CA LEU A 155 12.19 -2.99 -9.31
C LEU A 155 10.99 -3.55 -8.54
N ILE A 156 9.77 -3.42 -9.07
CA ILE A 156 8.56 -3.89 -8.39
C ILE A 156 8.51 -5.41 -8.25
N THR A 157 8.99 -6.15 -9.26
CA THR A 157 9.02 -7.63 -9.20
C THR A 157 9.95 -8.11 -8.09
N VAL A 158 11.13 -7.50 -7.95
CA VAL A 158 12.08 -7.82 -6.88
C VAL A 158 11.58 -7.32 -5.53
N ALA A 159 11.11 -6.07 -5.45
CA ALA A 159 10.63 -5.45 -4.22
C ALA A 159 9.42 -6.18 -3.64
N TYR A 160 8.35 -6.34 -4.41
CA TYR A 160 7.11 -6.94 -3.91
C TYR A 160 7.18 -8.47 -3.94
N GLY A 161 7.54 -9.04 -5.08
CA GLY A 161 7.52 -10.49 -5.28
C GLY A 161 8.52 -11.25 -4.41
N LEU A 162 9.69 -10.67 -4.12
CA LEU A 162 10.74 -11.33 -3.37
C LEU A 162 10.92 -10.72 -1.99
N ILE A 163 11.26 -9.43 -1.91
CA ILE A 163 11.72 -8.81 -0.66
C ILE A 163 10.56 -8.63 0.33
N PHE A 164 9.48 -7.96 -0.08
CA PHE A 164 8.34 -7.73 0.81
C PHE A 164 7.70 -9.06 1.21
N ASN A 165 7.63 -10.03 0.29
CA ASN A 165 7.16 -11.36 0.65
C ASN A 165 8.00 -12.03 1.74
N SER A 166 9.32 -11.83 1.72
CA SER A 166 10.17 -12.30 2.80
C SER A 166 9.95 -11.54 4.12
N VAL A 167 9.68 -10.22 4.10
CA VAL A 167 9.31 -9.44 5.30
C VAL A 167 8.01 -9.97 5.92
N GLN A 168 7.01 -10.21 5.07
CA GLN A 168 5.70 -10.66 5.50
C GLN A 168 5.81 -12.05 6.16
N ALA A 169 6.51 -12.98 5.50
CA ALA A 169 6.73 -14.32 6.01
C ALA A 169 7.53 -14.36 7.33
N ASN A 170 8.57 -13.52 7.44
CA ASN A 170 9.38 -13.40 8.65
C ASN A 170 8.53 -13.08 9.89
N THR A 171 7.70 -12.04 9.76
CA THR A 171 6.89 -11.54 10.87
C THR A 171 5.79 -12.51 11.28
N VAL A 172 5.19 -13.25 10.33
CA VAL A 172 4.25 -14.34 10.67
C VAL A 172 4.93 -15.38 11.54
N THR A 173 6.14 -15.82 11.17
CA THR A 173 6.83 -16.84 11.95
C THR A 173 7.24 -16.36 13.33
N ILE A 174 7.69 -15.11 13.48
CA ILE A 174 7.98 -14.50 14.78
C ILE A 174 6.70 -14.42 15.63
N ALA A 175 5.58 -13.98 15.04
CA ALA A 175 4.32 -13.88 15.76
C ALA A 175 3.82 -15.24 16.27
N PHE A 176 4.00 -16.31 15.47
CA PHE A 176 3.60 -17.66 15.84
C PHE A 176 4.55 -18.29 16.85
N GLU A 177 5.85 -18.02 16.76
CA GLU A 177 6.83 -18.41 17.77
C GLU A 177 6.49 -17.77 19.12
N ASN A 178 6.24 -16.46 19.14
CA ASN A 178 5.88 -15.72 20.36
C ASN A 178 4.54 -16.18 20.97
N ALA A 179 3.56 -16.52 20.14
CA ALA A 179 2.21 -16.83 20.61
C ALA A 179 2.00 -18.32 20.94
N PHE A 180 2.67 -19.22 20.24
CA PHE A 180 2.45 -20.67 20.32
C PHE A 180 3.72 -21.47 20.62
N GLY A 181 4.91 -20.85 20.63
CA GLY A 181 6.19 -21.56 20.76
C GLY A 181 6.52 -22.44 19.56
N LEU A 182 5.91 -22.18 18.40
CA LEU A 182 6.11 -22.99 17.20
C LEU A 182 7.43 -22.64 16.51
N GLU A 183 8.14 -23.67 16.06
CA GLU A 183 9.39 -23.49 15.33
C GLU A 183 9.14 -22.74 14.00
N ARG A 184 9.91 -21.67 13.79
CA ARG A 184 9.78 -20.78 12.63
C ARG A 184 9.93 -21.52 11.30
N THR A 185 10.78 -22.54 11.23
CA THR A 185 10.97 -23.36 10.02
C THR A 185 9.68 -24.06 9.59
N ILE A 186 8.94 -24.62 10.55
CA ILE A 186 7.70 -25.36 10.29
C ILE A 186 6.60 -24.39 9.82
N VAL A 187 6.43 -23.28 10.53
CA VAL A 187 5.45 -22.25 10.17
C VAL A 187 5.76 -21.67 8.78
N GLY A 188 7.03 -21.43 8.48
CA GLY A 188 7.47 -20.95 7.18
C GLY A 188 7.21 -21.93 6.04
N ALA A 189 7.45 -23.23 6.26
CA ALA A 189 7.15 -24.27 5.28
C ALA A 189 5.65 -24.36 4.97
N LEU A 190 4.81 -24.33 6.01
CA LEU A 190 3.35 -24.32 5.85
C LEU A 190 2.86 -23.07 5.12
N LEU A 191 3.39 -21.89 5.47
CA LEU A 191 3.06 -20.64 4.80
C LEU A 191 3.44 -20.67 3.31
N ALA A 192 4.65 -21.13 2.99
CA ALA A 192 5.13 -21.28 1.62
C ALA A 192 4.23 -22.25 0.81
N LEU A 193 3.81 -23.36 1.41
CA LEU A 193 2.91 -24.33 0.78
C LEU A 193 1.53 -23.70 0.48
N LEU A 194 0.94 -23.00 1.45
CA LEU A 194 -0.34 -22.31 1.26
C LEU A 194 -0.27 -21.26 0.15
N VAL A 195 0.79 -20.46 0.16
CA VAL A 195 1.05 -19.44 -0.87
C VAL A 195 1.21 -20.09 -2.25
N ALA A 196 1.95 -21.21 -2.35
CA ALA A 196 2.11 -21.95 -3.60
C ALA A 196 0.76 -22.43 -4.15
N VAL A 197 -0.09 -23.05 -3.33
CA VAL A 197 -1.40 -23.54 -3.79
C VAL A 197 -2.24 -22.42 -4.41
N ILE A 198 -2.27 -21.23 -3.80
CA ILE A 198 -3.08 -20.11 -4.29
C ILE A 198 -2.47 -19.46 -5.54
N ILE A 199 -1.16 -19.20 -5.52
CA ILE A 199 -0.47 -18.52 -6.62
C ILE A 199 -0.56 -19.31 -7.93
N PHE A 200 -0.47 -20.65 -7.86
CA PHE A 200 -0.62 -21.49 -9.04
C PHE A 200 -2.06 -21.51 -9.57
N GLY A 201 -3.06 -21.16 -8.74
CA GLY A 201 -4.46 -20.96 -9.12
C GLY A 201 -4.75 -19.66 -9.88
N GLY A 202 -3.77 -18.75 -10.00
CA GLY A 202 -3.85 -17.54 -10.83
C GLY A 202 -4.63 -16.35 -10.23
N ILE A 203 -4.66 -15.24 -10.98
CA ILE A 203 -5.12 -13.92 -10.51
C ILE A 203 -6.55 -13.93 -9.99
N LYS A 204 -7.48 -14.63 -10.66
CA LYS A 204 -8.90 -14.69 -10.22
C LYS A 204 -9.04 -15.30 -8.83
N SER A 205 -8.23 -16.31 -8.52
CA SER A 205 -8.22 -16.96 -7.20
C SER A 205 -7.72 -15.97 -6.14
N ILE A 206 -6.65 -15.24 -6.46
CA ILE A 206 -6.09 -14.19 -5.59
C ILE A 206 -7.12 -13.12 -5.29
N SER A 207 -7.72 -12.48 -6.30
CA SER A 207 -8.70 -11.41 -6.09
C SER A 207 -9.90 -11.85 -5.25
N ARG A 208 -10.41 -13.07 -5.47
CA ARG A 208 -11.56 -13.61 -4.71
C ARG A 208 -11.21 -13.89 -3.26
N ILE A 209 -10.05 -14.49 -2.99
CA ILE A 209 -9.60 -14.79 -1.62
C ILE A 209 -9.34 -13.48 -0.87
N THR A 210 -8.67 -12.54 -1.50
CA THR A 210 -8.40 -11.22 -0.95
C THR A 210 -9.70 -10.46 -0.62
N GLU A 211 -10.70 -10.47 -1.50
CA GLU A 211 -12.02 -9.87 -1.24
C GLU A 211 -12.71 -10.48 -0.01
N MET A 212 -12.54 -11.79 0.21
CA MET A 212 -13.12 -12.50 1.35
C MET A 212 -12.38 -12.25 2.67
N ILE A 213 -11.06 -12.07 2.64
CA ILE A 213 -10.22 -11.98 3.85
C ILE A 213 -10.07 -10.53 4.34
N VAL A 214 -9.83 -9.58 3.42
CA VAL A 214 -9.39 -8.23 3.78
C VAL A 214 -10.45 -7.42 4.58
N PRO A 215 -11.73 -7.36 4.17
CA PRO A 215 -12.70 -6.59 4.94
C PRO A 215 -12.93 -7.14 6.36
N PRO A 216 -13.17 -8.46 6.56
CA PRO A 216 -13.33 -9.00 7.90
C PRO A 216 -12.10 -8.81 8.80
N MET A 217 -10.89 -9.04 8.28
CA MET A 217 -9.67 -8.90 9.10
C MET A 217 -9.47 -7.46 9.58
N ALA A 218 -9.72 -6.47 8.72
CA ALA A 218 -9.60 -5.07 9.08
C ALA A 218 -10.64 -4.65 10.13
N ILE A 219 -11.91 -5.07 9.94
CA ILE A 219 -13.00 -4.78 10.89
C ILE A 219 -12.69 -5.36 12.27
N VAL A 220 -12.26 -6.63 12.33
CA VAL A 220 -11.94 -7.30 13.60
C VAL A 220 -10.76 -6.61 14.30
N TYR A 221 -9.70 -6.27 13.58
CA TYR A 221 -8.54 -5.59 14.16
C TYR A 221 -8.89 -4.19 14.69
N ILE A 222 -9.60 -3.39 13.88
CA ILE A 222 -10.05 -2.05 14.27
C ILE A 222 -11.01 -2.14 15.47
N GLY A 223 -11.91 -3.13 15.51
CA GLY A 223 -12.81 -3.34 16.64
C GLY A 223 -12.07 -3.58 17.96
N VAL A 224 -11.02 -4.39 17.94
CA VAL A 224 -10.17 -4.62 19.11
C VAL A 224 -9.42 -3.35 19.52
N ALA A 225 -8.89 -2.59 18.57
CA ALA A 225 -8.24 -1.32 18.87
C ALA A 225 -9.21 -0.30 19.48
N ILE A 226 -10.44 -0.20 18.96
CA ILE A 226 -11.50 0.65 19.52
C ILE A 226 -11.80 0.22 20.96
N PHE A 227 -11.87 -1.08 21.26
CA PHE A 227 -12.04 -1.56 22.63
C PHE A 227 -10.91 -1.10 23.56
N VAL A 228 -9.65 -1.21 23.12
CA VAL A 228 -8.48 -0.69 23.88
C VAL A 228 -8.59 0.82 24.11
N VAL A 229 -9.01 1.56 23.09
CA VAL A 229 -9.20 3.02 23.18
C VAL A 229 -10.30 3.39 24.17
N ILE A 230 -11.45 2.70 24.14
CA ILE A 230 -12.55 2.93 25.08
C ILE A 230 -12.10 2.62 26.51
N LYS A 231 -11.37 1.52 26.72
CA LYS A 231 -10.80 1.16 28.03
C LYS A 231 -9.87 2.25 28.58
N ASN A 232 -9.13 2.93 27.70
CA ASN A 232 -8.14 3.96 28.06
C ASN A 232 -8.61 5.38 27.69
N PHE A 233 -9.92 5.63 27.66
CA PHE A 233 -10.48 6.89 27.15
C PHE A 233 -9.88 8.14 27.82
N ASN A 234 -9.61 8.06 29.13
CA ASN A 234 -9.03 9.17 29.90
C ASN A 234 -7.59 9.51 29.49
N MET A 235 -6.87 8.59 28.84
CA MET A 235 -5.49 8.80 28.38
C MET A 235 -5.44 9.48 27.01
N LEU A 236 -6.54 9.50 26.25
CA LEU A 236 -6.55 10.02 24.88
C LEU A 236 -6.03 11.46 24.76
N PRO A 237 -6.43 12.42 25.62
CA PRO A 237 -5.89 13.77 25.55
C PRO A 237 -4.37 13.80 25.70
N SER A 238 -3.84 13.00 26.62
CA SER A 238 -2.39 12.87 26.84
C SER A 238 -1.68 12.25 25.64
N ILE A 239 -2.26 11.23 25.02
CA ILE A 239 -1.68 10.59 23.83
C ILE A 239 -1.61 11.56 22.66
N PHE A 240 -2.67 12.33 22.41
CA PHE A 240 -2.64 13.37 21.38
C PHE A 240 -1.56 14.41 21.68
N LEU A 241 -1.46 14.88 22.93
CA LEU A 241 -0.40 15.81 23.34
C LEU A 241 1.00 15.23 23.10
N GLU A 242 1.25 13.97 23.46
CA GLU A 242 2.53 13.30 23.20
C GLU A 242 2.86 13.23 21.69
N ILE A 243 1.86 12.94 20.85
CA ILE A 243 2.03 12.92 19.39
C ILE A 243 2.40 14.31 18.87
N PHE A 244 1.65 15.36 19.24
CA PHE A 244 1.92 16.71 18.74
C PHE A 244 3.21 17.31 19.31
N ASN A 245 3.47 17.16 20.61
CA ASN A 245 4.70 17.64 21.24
C ASN A 245 5.93 16.93 20.67
N GLY A 246 5.86 15.61 20.48
CA GLY A 246 6.93 14.83 19.87
C GLY A 246 7.17 15.16 18.40
N ALA A 247 6.12 15.53 17.65
CA ALA A 247 6.22 15.85 16.23
C ALA A 247 6.90 17.21 15.97
N PHE A 248 6.65 18.20 16.85
CA PHE A 248 7.15 19.57 16.73
C PHE A 248 8.29 19.90 17.71
N GLY A 249 8.65 18.96 18.58
CA GLY A 249 9.69 19.13 19.61
C GLY A 249 9.40 20.28 20.57
N LEU A 250 8.14 20.44 20.95
CA LEU A 250 7.71 21.48 21.89
C LEU A 250 8.22 21.22 23.32
N ASP A 251 8.67 20.00 23.61
CA ASP A 251 9.42 19.65 24.81
C ASP A 251 10.93 19.83 24.60
N GLN A 252 11.56 20.66 25.43
CA GLN A 252 13.01 20.95 25.37
C GLN A 252 13.88 19.69 25.54
N ALA A 253 13.37 18.65 26.22
CA ALA A 253 14.03 17.36 26.36
C ALA A 253 14.00 16.49 25.08
N ILE A 254 13.14 16.83 24.12
CA ILE A 254 12.83 16.03 22.91
C ILE A 254 13.25 16.77 21.63
N ALA A 255 13.77 18.01 21.72
CA ALA A 255 14.14 18.83 20.56
C ALA A 255 15.15 18.15 19.60
N GLY A 256 16.01 17.25 20.11
CA GLY A 256 16.91 16.42 19.27
C GLY A 256 16.25 15.23 18.55
N GLY A 257 15.01 14.87 18.93
CA GLY A 257 14.25 13.74 18.41
C GLY A 257 13.33 14.05 17.22
N ILE A 258 13.12 15.34 16.89
CA ILE A 258 12.24 15.75 15.77
C ILE A 258 12.69 15.10 14.45
N GLY A 259 14.01 15.07 14.19
CA GLY A 259 14.55 14.45 12.98
C GLY A 259 14.25 12.95 12.89
N ALA A 260 14.28 12.24 14.01
CA ALA A 260 13.91 10.83 14.08
C ALA A 260 12.41 10.64 13.86
N ALA A 261 11.56 11.45 14.49
CA ALA A 261 10.11 11.44 14.30
C ALA A 261 9.72 11.67 12.83
N ILE A 262 10.33 12.66 12.17
CA ILE A 262 10.12 12.93 10.73
C ILE A 262 10.60 11.74 9.89
N LYS A 263 11.84 11.29 10.09
CA LYS A 263 12.44 10.22 9.29
C LYS A 263 11.62 8.94 9.38
N PHE A 264 11.40 8.45 10.59
CA PHE A 264 10.66 7.20 10.80
C PHE A 264 9.17 7.35 10.50
N GLY A 265 8.56 8.49 10.81
CA GLY A 265 7.16 8.77 10.48
C GLY A 265 6.90 8.80 8.98
N ILE A 266 7.75 9.48 8.20
CA ILE A 266 7.60 9.51 6.73
C ILE A 266 7.98 8.16 6.11
N GLN A 267 9.09 7.56 6.53
CA GLN A 267 9.55 6.28 5.97
C GLN A 267 8.56 5.15 6.21
N ARG A 268 8.06 5.00 7.45
CA ARG A 268 7.08 3.97 7.79
C ARG A 268 5.67 4.35 7.38
N GLY A 269 5.34 5.64 7.33
CA GLY A 269 4.11 6.15 6.72
C GLY A 269 4.01 5.85 5.22
N LEU A 270 5.11 5.99 4.48
CA LEU A 270 5.15 5.59 3.08
C LEU A 270 5.03 4.08 2.92
N PHE A 271 5.72 3.30 3.74
CA PHE A 271 5.62 1.83 3.69
C PHE A 271 4.18 1.36 3.95
N ALA A 272 3.45 1.99 4.88
CA ALA A 272 2.05 1.67 5.14
C ALA A 272 1.13 2.13 3.99
N THR A 273 1.29 3.36 3.47
CA THR A 273 0.37 3.89 2.45
C THR A 273 0.65 3.41 1.03
N GLU A 274 1.90 3.04 0.75
CA GLU A 274 2.47 2.81 -0.58
C GLU A 274 2.24 3.95 -1.60
N ALA A 275 1.82 5.13 -1.13
CA ALA A 275 1.38 6.21 -1.99
C ALA A 275 2.56 6.84 -2.72
N GLY A 276 2.55 6.80 -4.06
CA GLY A 276 3.69 7.27 -4.86
C GLY A 276 4.78 6.24 -5.07
N MET A 277 4.66 5.02 -4.51
CA MET A 277 5.55 3.90 -4.84
C MET A 277 5.25 3.29 -6.21
N GLY A 278 4.03 3.48 -6.74
CA GLY A 278 3.61 2.90 -8.02
C GLY A 278 3.15 1.44 -7.94
N SER A 279 2.90 0.90 -6.75
CA SER A 279 2.41 -0.47 -6.56
C SER A 279 0.89 -0.57 -6.76
N SER A 280 0.12 0.21 -6.01
CA SER A 280 -1.35 0.26 -6.05
C SER A 280 -1.96 0.50 -7.45
N PRO A 281 -1.34 1.28 -8.35
CA PRO A 281 -1.85 1.46 -9.71
C PRO A 281 -1.96 0.15 -10.53
N ASN A 282 -1.19 -0.89 -10.20
CA ASN A 282 -1.29 -2.20 -10.88
C ASN A 282 -2.65 -2.85 -10.60
N ALA A 283 -3.07 -2.90 -9.33
CA ALA A 283 -4.43 -3.33 -8.96
C ALA A 283 -5.48 -2.38 -9.51
N ALA A 284 -5.24 -1.06 -9.42
CA ALA A 284 -6.18 -0.07 -9.92
C ALA A 284 -6.54 -0.29 -11.38
N ALA A 285 -5.55 -0.56 -12.26
CA ALA A 285 -5.76 -0.75 -13.69
C ALA A 285 -6.63 -1.97 -14.06
N THR A 286 -6.75 -2.96 -13.18
CA THR A 286 -7.59 -4.14 -13.44
C THR A 286 -9.07 -3.84 -13.45
N SER A 287 -9.49 -2.76 -12.79
CA SER A 287 -10.91 -2.47 -12.62
C SER A 287 -11.53 -1.98 -13.92
N ASP A 288 -12.74 -2.46 -14.19
CA ASP A 288 -13.58 -1.94 -15.25
C ASP A 288 -14.46 -0.81 -14.72
N VAL A 289 -14.09 0.43 -15.06
CA VAL A 289 -14.80 1.65 -14.67
C VAL A 289 -15.19 2.46 -15.91
N SER A 290 -16.29 3.21 -15.77
CA SER A 290 -16.74 4.14 -16.80
C SER A 290 -15.83 5.36 -16.95
N HIS A 291 -15.08 5.71 -15.90
CA HIS A 291 -14.23 6.89 -15.88
C HIS A 291 -12.99 6.66 -14.98
N PRO A 292 -11.76 6.99 -15.41
CA PRO A 292 -10.51 6.68 -14.69
C PRO A 292 -10.46 7.31 -13.29
N VAL A 293 -10.98 8.54 -13.15
CA VAL A 293 -11.11 9.26 -11.87
C VAL A 293 -11.87 8.47 -10.80
N LYS A 294 -12.87 7.64 -11.17
CA LYS A 294 -13.61 6.83 -10.19
C LYS A 294 -12.67 5.89 -9.44
N GLN A 295 -11.78 5.21 -10.17
CA GLN A 295 -10.80 4.33 -9.53
C GLN A 295 -9.71 5.13 -8.80
N GLY A 296 -9.28 6.27 -9.34
CA GLY A 296 -8.35 7.16 -8.65
C GLY A 296 -8.85 7.58 -7.26
N LEU A 297 -10.13 7.96 -7.15
CA LEU A 297 -10.78 8.31 -5.89
C LEU A 297 -10.87 7.12 -4.93
N VAL A 298 -11.27 5.95 -5.42
CA VAL A 298 -11.34 4.72 -4.60
C VAL A 298 -9.97 4.35 -4.03
N GLN A 299 -8.90 4.49 -4.80
CA GLN A 299 -7.54 4.16 -4.35
C GLN A 299 -6.97 5.19 -3.37
N ALA A 300 -7.30 6.48 -3.55
CA ALA A 300 -7.01 7.52 -2.58
C ALA A 300 -7.70 7.27 -1.24
N LEU A 301 -8.95 6.76 -1.24
CA LEU A 301 -9.63 6.35 -0.01
C LEU A 301 -8.89 5.24 0.72
N GLY A 302 -8.31 4.30 -0.04
CA GLY A 302 -7.49 3.24 0.53
C GLY A 302 -6.32 3.78 1.34
N VAL A 303 -5.78 4.96 1.01
CA VAL A 303 -4.67 5.57 1.76
C VAL A 303 -5.17 6.05 3.13
N PHE A 304 -6.38 6.61 3.16
CA PHE A 304 -7.01 7.03 4.41
C PHE A 304 -7.39 5.84 5.30
N VAL A 305 -8.02 4.80 4.72
CA VAL A 305 -8.39 3.58 5.45
C VAL A 305 -7.15 2.95 6.07
N ASP A 306 -6.09 2.81 5.29
CA ASP A 306 -4.82 2.27 5.73
C ASP A 306 -4.25 3.03 6.94
N THR A 307 -4.02 4.34 6.80
CA THR A 307 -3.26 5.06 7.83
C THR A 307 -4.15 5.57 8.96
N PHE A 308 -5.28 6.21 8.65
CA PHE A 308 -6.12 6.81 9.68
C PHE A 308 -6.93 5.79 10.46
N LEU A 309 -7.23 4.61 9.88
CA LEU A 309 -7.91 3.55 10.61
C LEU A 309 -6.92 2.49 11.10
N VAL A 310 -6.19 1.82 10.20
CA VAL A 310 -5.36 0.67 10.61
C VAL A 310 -4.09 1.11 11.35
N CYS A 311 -3.29 2.02 10.79
CA CYS A 311 -2.07 2.48 11.47
C CYS A 311 -2.36 3.19 12.79
N THR A 312 -3.37 4.07 12.82
CA THR A 312 -3.80 4.73 14.06
C THR A 312 -4.28 3.72 15.10
N SER A 313 -4.98 2.65 14.68
CA SER A 313 -5.39 1.56 15.59
C SER A 313 -4.18 0.91 16.27
N THR A 314 -3.15 0.55 15.49
CA THR A 314 -1.89 0.04 16.03
C THR A 314 -1.22 1.05 16.94
N ALA A 315 -1.13 2.30 16.51
CA ALA A 315 -0.48 3.36 17.28
C ALA A 315 -1.13 3.52 18.64
N PHE A 316 -2.46 3.50 18.71
CA PHE A 316 -3.17 3.64 19.98
C PHE A 316 -3.03 2.41 20.87
N ILE A 317 -3.00 1.19 20.30
CA ILE A 317 -2.65 -0.02 21.07
C ILE A 317 -1.28 0.15 21.73
N VAL A 318 -0.26 0.56 20.95
CA VAL A 318 1.12 0.72 21.44
C VAL A 318 1.23 1.86 22.45
N LEU A 319 0.65 3.04 22.16
CA LEU A 319 0.75 4.22 23.02
C LEU A 319 -0.02 4.04 24.34
N CYS A 320 -1.22 3.43 24.32
CA CYS A 320 -1.97 3.12 25.54
C CYS A 320 -1.24 2.11 26.44
N SER A 321 -0.42 1.21 25.87
CA SER A 321 0.36 0.25 26.65
C SER A 321 1.51 0.88 27.44
N GLY A 322 2.06 2.00 26.96
CA GLY A 322 3.27 2.61 27.52
C GLY A 322 4.56 1.80 27.35
N LEU A 323 4.50 0.56 26.84
CA LEU A 323 5.67 -0.33 26.72
C LEU A 323 6.74 0.18 25.77
N TYR A 324 6.38 1.08 24.85
CA TYR A 324 7.35 1.73 23.98
C TYR A 324 8.35 2.62 24.74
N LYS A 325 8.04 3.01 25.99
CA LYS A 325 8.93 3.77 26.88
C LYS A 325 9.84 2.81 27.64
N GLY A 326 11.00 2.48 27.07
CA GLY A 326 12.08 1.79 27.79
C GLY A 326 12.08 0.26 27.73
N SER A 327 11.22 -0.35 26.90
CA SER A 327 11.43 -1.75 26.51
C SER A 327 12.40 -1.84 25.33
N ASN A 328 13.11 -2.97 25.19
CA ASN A 328 13.88 -3.31 23.99
C ASN A 328 13.01 -4.03 22.94
N LEU A 329 11.68 -3.92 23.05
CA LEU A 329 10.76 -4.57 22.15
C LEU A 329 10.56 -3.71 20.90
N GLU A 330 10.61 -4.33 19.74
CA GLU A 330 10.45 -3.66 18.46
C GLU A 330 9.42 -4.38 17.58
N GLY A 331 8.90 -3.65 16.58
CA GLY A 331 8.06 -4.22 15.53
C GLY A 331 6.86 -5.00 16.08
N ILE A 332 6.73 -6.26 15.63
CA ILE A 332 5.54 -7.05 15.94
C ILE A 332 5.49 -7.51 17.39
N GLU A 333 6.65 -7.71 18.02
CA GLU A 333 6.73 -8.15 19.41
C GLU A 333 6.20 -7.07 20.35
N LEU A 334 6.59 -5.81 20.11
CA LEU A 334 6.04 -4.65 20.82
C LEU A 334 4.52 -4.59 20.69
N THR A 335 3.98 -4.85 19.49
CA THR A 335 2.52 -4.82 19.26
C THR A 335 1.81 -5.97 19.98
N GLN A 336 2.35 -7.19 19.96
CA GLN A 336 1.79 -8.36 20.68
C GLN A 336 1.79 -8.15 22.19
N GLN A 337 2.88 -7.65 22.75
CA GLN A 337 3.00 -7.39 24.17
C GLN A 337 2.12 -6.20 24.60
N ALA A 338 2.06 -5.13 23.79
CA ALA A 338 1.19 -3.99 24.03
C ALA A 338 -0.28 -4.40 24.06
N LEU A 339 -0.73 -5.24 23.13
CA LEU A 339 -2.10 -5.71 23.13
C LEU A 339 -2.37 -6.65 24.32
N SER A 340 -1.43 -7.54 24.63
CA SER A 340 -1.54 -8.47 25.77
C SER A 340 -1.62 -7.77 27.11
N SER A 341 -0.89 -6.67 27.31
CA SER A 341 -0.99 -5.86 28.52
C SER A 341 -2.34 -5.15 28.64
N GLN A 342 -2.99 -4.86 27.50
CA GLN A 342 -4.27 -4.15 27.47
C GLN A 342 -5.48 -5.07 27.66
N ILE A 343 -5.49 -6.26 27.07
CA ILE A 343 -6.70 -7.12 27.06
C ILE A 343 -6.47 -8.53 27.59
N GLY A 344 -5.25 -8.85 28.02
CA GLY A 344 -4.87 -10.12 28.65
C GLY A 344 -4.07 -11.06 27.75
N PRO A 345 -3.54 -12.18 28.28
CA PRO A 345 -2.58 -13.05 27.57
C PRO A 345 -3.09 -13.67 26.27
N TRP A 346 -4.40 -13.90 26.17
CA TRP A 346 -5.04 -14.45 24.95
C TRP A 346 -4.86 -13.55 23.73
N ALA A 347 -4.55 -12.27 23.94
CA ALA A 347 -4.38 -11.29 22.87
C ALA A 347 -3.19 -11.58 21.96
N SER A 348 -2.11 -12.16 22.50
CA SER A 348 -0.94 -12.54 21.70
C SER A 348 -1.30 -13.61 20.66
N THR A 349 -2.05 -14.63 21.09
CA THR A 349 -2.61 -15.69 20.24
C THR A 349 -3.57 -15.14 19.20
N PHE A 350 -4.49 -14.28 19.61
CA PHE A 350 -5.42 -13.60 18.71
C PHE A 350 -4.68 -12.77 17.67
N LEU A 351 -3.69 -11.96 18.09
CA LEU A 351 -2.96 -11.09 17.19
C LEU A 351 -2.08 -11.89 16.22
N ALA A 352 -1.52 -13.03 16.63
CA ALA A 352 -0.80 -13.92 15.71
C ALA A 352 -1.68 -14.38 14.54
N ILE A 353 -2.94 -14.75 14.81
CA ILE A 353 -3.91 -15.13 13.78
C ILE A 353 -4.22 -13.93 12.86
N ILE A 354 -4.44 -12.74 13.43
CA ILE A 354 -4.66 -11.52 12.64
C ILE A 354 -3.45 -11.19 11.77
N ILE A 355 -2.23 -11.27 12.32
CA ILE A 355 -0.97 -11.06 11.59
C ILE A 355 -0.86 -12.03 10.42
N PHE A 356 -1.21 -13.30 10.62
CA PHE A 356 -1.25 -14.27 9.53
C PHE A 356 -2.22 -13.85 8.43
N LEU A 357 -3.45 -13.42 8.77
CA LEU A 357 -4.41 -12.96 7.76
C LEU A 357 -3.92 -11.74 6.98
N PHE A 358 -3.38 -10.73 7.68
CA PHE A 358 -2.79 -9.54 7.08
C PHE A 358 -1.65 -9.93 6.14
N ALA A 359 -0.65 -10.62 6.66
CA ALA A 359 0.52 -11.04 5.92
C ALA A 359 0.17 -11.92 4.72
N PHE A 360 -0.71 -12.91 4.91
CA PHE A 360 -1.12 -13.82 3.85
C PHE A 360 -1.82 -13.07 2.72
N SER A 361 -2.72 -12.13 3.04
CA SER A 361 -3.33 -11.29 2.01
C SER A 361 -2.28 -10.45 1.26
N SER A 362 -1.32 -9.86 1.97
CA SER A 362 -0.23 -9.09 1.37
C SER A 362 0.69 -9.93 0.50
N LEU A 363 1.00 -11.17 0.90
CA LEU A 363 1.81 -12.10 0.09
C LEU A 363 1.17 -12.32 -1.29
N LEU A 364 -0.15 -12.49 -1.34
CA LEU A 364 -0.89 -12.68 -2.58
C LEU A 364 -0.92 -11.39 -3.43
N GLY A 365 -1.15 -10.23 -2.81
CA GLY A 365 -1.16 -8.93 -3.49
C GLY A 365 0.21 -8.57 -4.08
N ASN A 366 1.27 -8.79 -3.30
CA ASN A 366 2.65 -8.56 -3.72
C ASN A 366 3.06 -9.46 -4.88
N TYR A 367 2.71 -10.74 -4.80
CA TYR A 367 2.92 -11.67 -5.90
C TYR A 367 2.25 -11.15 -7.19
N TYR A 368 0.99 -10.72 -7.08
CA TYR A 368 0.20 -10.23 -8.21
C TYR A 368 0.85 -9.02 -8.91
N TYR A 369 1.41 -8.09 -8.14
CA TYR A 369 2.12 -6.94 -8.71
C TYR A 369 3.34 -7.34 -9.52
N GLY A 370 4.15 -8.29 -9.04
CA GLY A 370 5.27 -8.79 -9.83
C GLY A 370 4.84 -9.59 -11.06
N GLU A 371 3.80 -10.43 -10.98
CA GLU A 371 3.26 -11.17 -12.15
C GLU A 371 2.86 -10.20 -13.27
N THR A 372 2.13 -9.13 -12.91
CA THR A 372 1.66 -8.12 -13.88
C THR A 372 2.82 -7.40 -14.59
N ASN A 373 3.92 -7.16 -13.87
CA ASN A 373 5.09 -6.45 -14.39
C ASN A 373 6.06 -7.38 -15.16
N ILE A 374 6.13 -8.67 -14.81
CA ILE A 374 6.81 -9.66 -15.66
C ILE A 374 6.11 -9.77 -17.00
N ALA A 375 4.78 -9.83 -17.01
CA ALA A 375 4.00 -9.89 -18.23
C ALA A 375 4.20 -8.67 -19.14
N PHE A 376 4.42 -7.48 -18.56
CA PHE A 376 4.80 -6.27 -19.31
C PHE A 376 6.13 -6.44 -20.06
N ILE A 377 7.16 -7.01 -19.41
CA ILE A 377 8.47 -7.22 -20.04
C ILE A 377 8.34 -8.24 -21.17
N LYS A 378 7.80 -9.41 -20.84
CA LYS A 378 7.60 -10.52 -21.76
C LYS A 378 6.59 -11.52 -21.20
N GLU A 379 5.50 -11.72 -21.92
CA GLU A 379 4.58 -12.82 -21.60
C GLU A 379 5.25 -14.17 -21.88
N SER A 380 5.55 -14.92 -20.82
CA SER A 380 6.15 -16.24 -20.94
C SER A 380 5.79 -17.11 -19.73
N LYS A 381 5.25 -18.30 -20.03
CA LYS A 381 4.95 -19.31 -19.00
C LYS A 381 6.18 -19.70 -18.20
N THR A 382 7.36 -19.73 -18.83
CA THR A 382 8.63 -20.07 -18.17
C THR A 382 9.06 -18.97 -17.21
N TRP A 383 9.02 -17.70 -17.61
CA TRP A 383 9.36 -16.57 -16.73
C TRP A 383 8.39 -16.48 -15.55
N LEU A 384 7.10 -16.72 -15.81
CA LEU A 384 6.09 -16.76 -14.76
C LEU A 384 6.34 -17.93 -13.78
N LEU A 385 6.69 -19.11 -14.28
CA LEU A 385 7.03 -20.26 -13.43
C LEU A 385 8.26 -19.99 -12.56
N ILE A 386 9.33 -19.45 -13.15
CA ILE A 386 10.55 -19.06 -12.41
C ILE A 386 10.19 -18.07 -11.30
N TYR A 387 9.38 -17.06 -11.61
CA TYR A 387 8.94 -16.08 -10.63
C TYR A 387 8.10 -16.70 -9.49
N ARG A 388 7.14 -17.58 -9.80
CA ARG A 388 6.35 -18.29 -8.79
C ARG A 388 7.23 -19.10 -7.84
N VAL A 389 8.18 -19.85 -8.38
CA VAL A 389 9.12 -20.64 -7.58
C VAL A 389 10.01 -19.73 -6.73
N ALA A 390 10.50 -18.61 -7.29
CA ALA A 390 11.29 -17.64 -6.57
C ALA A 390 10.51 -16.98 -5.42
N VAL A 391 9.24 -16.62 -5.64
CA VAL A 391 8.35 -16.07 -4.60
C VAL A 391 8.16 -17.07 -3.45
N VAL A 392 7.82 -18.33 -3.77
CA VAL A 392 7.64 -19.38 -2.74
C VAL A 392 8.94 -19.64 -1.98
N GLY A 393 10.08 -19.70 -2.69
CA GLY A 393 11.39 -19.83 -2.07
C GLY A 393 11.73 -18.66 -1.16
N MET A 394 11.39 -17.43 -1.55
CA MET A 394 11.61 -16.22 -0.74
C MET A 394 10.68 -16.12 0.46
N VAL A 395 9.46 -16.66 0.39
CA VAL A 395 8.57 -16.80 1.56
C VAL A 395 9.24 -17.71 2.59
N PHE A 396 9.70 -18.89 2.18
CA PHE A 396 10.39 -19.81 3.09
C PHE A 396 11.70 -19.23 3.64
N PHE A 397 12.53 -18.64 2.77
CA PHE A 397 13.77 -17.97 3.18
C PHE A 397 13.50 -16.82 4.16
N GLY A 398 12.49 -15.99 3.89
CA GLY A 398 12.10 -14.89 4.75
C GLY A 398 11.69 -15.34 6.14
N SER A 399 11.00 -16.47 6.27
CA SER A 399 10.62 -17.06 7.55
C SER A 399 11.79 -17.33 8.49
N ILE A 400 12.99 -17.56 7.98
CA ILE A 400 14.20 -17.86 8.79
C ILE A 400 15.25 -16.74 8.76
N ALA A 401 15.07 -15.71 7.93
CA ALA A 401 16.00 -14.60 7.81
C ALA A 401 16.01 -13.66 9.04
N ALA A 402 17.09 -12.89 9.20
CA ALA A 402 17.17 -11.84 10.22
C ALA A 402 16.35 -10.59 9.82
N LEU A 403 15.56 -10.06 10.75
CA LEU A 403 14.61 -8.96 10.53
C LEU A 403 15.27 -7.74 9.85
N GLN A 404 16.39 -7.25 10.39
CA GLN A 404 17.03 -6.01 9.96
C GLN A 404 17.49 -6.02 8.49
N THR A 405 18.02 -7.16 8.03
CA THR A 405 18.51 -7.29 6.64
C THR A 405 17.37 -7.17 5.64
N VAL A 406 16.21 -7.77 5.96
CA VAL A 406 15.06 -7.78 5.04
C VAL A 406 14.44 -6.38 4.94
N TRP A 407 14.27 -5.68 6.07
CA TRP A 407 13.74 -4.30 6.07
C TRP A 407 14.68 -3.31 5.38
N SER A 408 16.00 -3.43 5.57
CA SER A 408 16.98 -2.56 4.89
C SER A 408 16.94 -2.73 3.38
N LEU A 409 16.77 -3.96 2.90
CA LEU A 409 16.63 -4.26 1.48
C LEU A 409 15.28 -3.74 0.94
N ALA A 410 14.21 -3.89 1.72
CA ALA A 410 12.89 -3.36 1.40
C ALA A 410 12.93 -1.83 1.23
N ASP A 411 13.57 -1.13 2.17
CA ASP A 411 13.70 0.32 2.16
C ASP A 411 14.48 0.83 0.93
N PHE A 412 15.53 0.11 0.52
CA PHE A 412 16.33 0.48 -0.65
C PHE A 412 15.52 0.38 -1.95
N PHE A 413 14.89 -0.77 -2.19
CA PHE A 413 14.10 -0.98 -3.41
C PHE A 413 12.85 -0.09 -3.45
N MET A 414 12.20 0.10 -2.30
CA MET A 414 11.09 1.05 -2.15
C MET A 414 11.51 2.46 -2.57
N GLY A 415 12.68 2.92 -2.11
CA GLY A 415 13.22 4.23 -2.48
C GLY A 415 13.41 4.40 -3.99
N LEU A 416 13.99 3.40 -4.66
CA LEU A 416 14.18 3.41 -6.12
C LEU A 416 12.85 3.44 -6.88
N MET A 417 11.85 2.69 -6.40
CA MET A 417 10.51 2.68 -6.99
C MET A 417 9.85 4.05 -6.87
N VAL A 418 9.82 4.62 -5.67
CA VAL A 418 9.25 5.95 -5.39
C VAL A 418 9.91 7.01 -6.28
N PHE A 419 11.24 7.01 -6.32
CA PHE A 419 11.99 7.94 -7.16
C PHE A 419 11.56 7.86 -8.63
N THR A 420 11.55 6.65 -9.19
CA THR A 420 11.19 6.41 -10.59
C THR A 420 9.74 6.80 -10.88
N ASN A 421 8.83 6.41 -9.98
CA ASN A 421 7.40 6.61 -10.13
C ASN A 421 6.99 8.08 -10.04
N LEU A 422 7.46 8.79 -9.00
CA LEU A 422 7.15 10.22 -8.79
C LEU A 422 7.61 11.07 -9.97
N ILE A 423 8.80 10.80 -10.53
CA ILE A 423 9.27 11.46 -11.74
C ILE A 423 8.32 11.21 -12.90
N ALA A 424 7.94 9.96 -13.15
CA ALA A 424 7.05 9.64 -14.27
C ALA A 424 5.68 10.31 -14.15
N ILE A 425 5.04 10.22 -12.98
CA ILE A 425 3.72 10.83 -12.78
C ILE A 425 3.77 12.35 -12.74
N SER A 426 4.90 12.97 -12.37
CA SER A 426 5.05 14.43 -12.44
C SER A 426 4.87 14.96 -13.86
N PHE A 427 5.48 14.29 -14.86
CA PHE A 427 5.36 14.64 -16.28
C PHE A 427 3.97 14.31 -16.87
N LEU A 428 3.30 13.30 -16.34
CA LEU A 428 1.99 12.85 -16.82
C LEU A 428 0.80 13.47 -16.07
N SER A 429 1.04 14.12 -14.93
CA SER A 429 0.01 14.63 -14.01
C SER A 429 -1.04 15.52 -14.67
N LYS A 430 -0.66 16.24 -15.74
CA LYS A 430 -1.58 17.05 -16.56
C LYS A 430 -2.78 16.25 -17.09
N PHE A 431 -2.60 14.97 -17.42
CA PHE A 431 -3.68 14.11 -17.92
C PHE A 431 -4.63 13.67 -16.81
N ALA A 432 -4.10 13.36 -15.62
CA ALA A 432 -4.94 13.09 -14.44
C ALA A 432 -5.75 14.32 -14.03
N TYR A 433 -5.14 15.51 -14.10
CA TYR A 433 -5.84 16.78 -13.86
C TYR A 433 -6.95 17.03 -14.89
N ALA A 434 -6.67 16.86 -16.18
CA ALA A 434 -7.67 17.03 -17.23
C ALA A 434 -8.83 16.03 -17.07
N ALA A 435 -8.55 14.78 -16.70
CA ALA A 435 -9.57 13.79 -16.40
C ALA A 435 -10.43 14.19 -15.19
N LEU A 436 -9.84 14.77 -14.14
CA LEU A 436 -10.59 15.28 -13.00
C LEU A 436 -11.51 16.44 -13.39
N VAL A 437 -11.05 17.36 -14.24
CA VAL A 437 -11.88 18.46 -14.74
C VAL A 437 -13.06 17.93 -15.56
N ASP A 438 -12.84 16.95 -16.44
CA ASP A 438 -13.91 16.30 -17.21
C ASP A 438 -14.92 15.60 -16.28
N TYR A 439 -14.45 14.82 -15.31
CA TYR A 439 -15.28 14.17 -14.31
C TYR A 439 -16.18 15.15 -13.56
N ILE A 440 -15.61 16.25 -13.05
CA ILE A 440 -16.35 17.28 -12.31
C ILE A 440 -17.38 17.96 -13.23
N LYS A 441 -17.02 18.24 -14.48
CA LYS A 441 -17.94 18.85 -15.46
C LYS A 441 -19.15 17.97 -15.69
N GLN A 442 -18.96 16.67 -15.91
CA GLN A 442 -20.06 15.73 -16.14
C GLN A 442 -20.93 15.56 -14.89
N LYS A 443 -20.32 15.46 -13.71
CA LYS A 443 -21.05 15.34 -12.44
C LYS A 443 -21.91 16.58 -12.14
N LYS A 444 -21.41 17.78 -12.42
CA LYS A 444 -22.17 19.04 -12.30
C LYS A 444 -23.38 19.09 -13.24
N GLN A 445 -23.39 18.31 -14.32
CA GLN A 445 -24.53 18.16 -15.23
C GLN A 445 -25.52 17.08 -14.76
N GLY A 446 -25.33 16.49 -13.57
CA GLY A 446 -26.17 15.41 -13.06
C GLY A 446 -25.97 14.05 -13.76
N LYS A 447 -24.92 13.92 -14.59
CA LYS A 447 -24.60 12.68 -15.32
C LYS A 447 -23.72 11.78 -14.47
N ASP A 448 -23.83 10.47 -14.65
CA ASP A 448 -22.79 9.56 -14.18
C ASP A 448 -21.58 9.64 -15.15
N PRO A 449 -20.38 10.02 -14.68
CA PRO A 449 -19.28 10.33 -15.58
C PRO A 449 -18.81 9.14 -16.42
N VAL A 450 -18.58 9.40 -17.70
CA VAL A 450 -18.04 8.47 -18.69
C VAL A 450 -16.88 9.13 -19.43
N PHE A 451 -15.76 8.43 -19.49
CA PHE A 451 -14.53 8.97 -20.06
C PHE A 451 -14.37 8.62 -21.53
N LEU A 452 -13.91 9.59 -22.31
CA LEU A 452 -13.56 9.45 -23.72
C LEU A 452 -12.12 9.94 -23.89
N ALA A 453 -11.25 9.18 -24.56
CA ALA A 453 -9.88 9.63 -24.79
C ALA A 453 -9.83 10.99 -25.54
N SER A 454 -10.79 11.22 -26.44
CA SER A 454 -10.94 12.47 -27.19
C SER A 454 -11.35 13.67 -26.33
N SER A 455 -11.83 13.48 -25.09
CA SER A 455 -12.17 14.58 -24.18
C SER A 455 -10.93 15.30 -23.61
N ILE A 456 -9.75 14.68 -23.70
CA ILE A 456 -8.48 15.23 -23.20
C ILE A 456 -7.54 15.60 -24.36
N PRO A 457 -7.29 16.91 -24.59
CA PRO A 457 -6.32 17.35 -25.58
C PRO A 457 -4.91 16.78 -25.34
N GLY A 458 -4.30 16.26 -26.41
CA GLY A 458 -2.92 15.75 -26.38
C GLY A 458 -2.75 14.37 -25.72
N LEU A 459 -3.84 13.73 -25.30
CA LEU A 459 -3.81 12.34 -24.85
C LEU A 459 -3.60 11.41 -26.07
N LYS A 460 -2.62 10.52 -25.97
CA LYS A 460 -2.22 9.58 -27.04
C LYS A 460 -2.03 8.19 -26.45
N ASN A 461 -1.99 7.17 -27.31
CA ASN A 461 -1.63 5.79 -26.96
C ASN A 461 -2.54 5.13 -25.91
N THR A 462 -3.82 5.50 -25.86
CA THR A 462 -4.84 4.84 -25.02
C THR A 462 -5.54 3.74 -25.79
N GLU A 463 -5.76 2.57 -25.18
CA GLU A 463 -6.40 1.42 -25.86
C GLU A 463 -7.86 1.18 -25.44
N CYS A 464 -8.26 1.60 -24.25
CA CYS A 464 -9.52 1.15 -23.62
C CYS A 464 -10.59 2.26 -23.48
N TRP A 465 -10.46 3.33 -24.27
CA TRP A 465 -11.22 4.58 -24.10
C TRP A 465 -11.67 5.20 -25.43
N ASP A 466 -11.79 4.38 -26.48
CA ASP A 466 -12.33 4.79 -27.78
C ASP A 466 -13.87 4.72 -27.82
N GLY A 467 -14.49 5.23 -28.89
CA GLY A 467 -15.94 5.44 -28.97
C GLY A 467 -16.77 4.15 -28.82
N GLN A 468 -16.27 3.01 -29.31
CA GLN A 468 -16.97 1.72 -29.24
C GLN A 468 -16.95 1.12 -27.82
N ASP A 469 -15.79 1.15 -27.15
CA ASP A 469 -15.67 0.71 -25.76
C ASP A 469 -16.52 1.59 -24.80
N VAL A 470 -16.78 2.83 -25.19
CA VAL A 470 -17.54 3.80 -24.40
C VAL A 470 -19.05 3.69 -24.62
N GLU A 471 -19.52 3.29 -25.81
CA GLU A 471 -20.95 3.01 -26.05
C GLU A 471 -21.45 1.86 -25.19
N GLU A 472 -20.67 0.77 -25.04
CA GLU A 472 -20.99 -0.30 -24.09
C GLU A 472 -21.09 0.21 -22.64
N LYS A 473 -20.21 1.13 -22.25
CA LYS A 473 -20.19 1.69 -20.89
C LYS A 473 -21.33 2.68 -20.65
N LYS A 474 -21.78 3.42 -21.66
CA LYS A 474 -22.96 4.29 -21.60
C LYS A 474 -24.26 3.51 -21.46
N GLN A 475 -24.33 2.28 -21.97
CA GLN A 475 -25.50 1.42 -21.82
C GLN A 475 -25.59 0.74 -20.44
N ALA A 476 -24.46 0.63 -19.72
CA ALA A 476 -24.34 -0.04 -18.41
C ALA A 476 -24.41 0.92 -17.20
N VAL A 477 -24.75 2.18 -17.46
CA VAL A 477 -24.81 3.30 -16.52
C VAL A 477 -26.18 3.93 -16.66
#